data_AF-A0A918ZTU8-F1
#
_entry.id   AF-A0A918ZTU8-F1
#
_cell.length_a   1.000
_cell.length_b   1.000
_cell.length_c   1.000
_cell.angle_alpha   90.00
_cell.angle_beta   90.00
_cell.angle_gamma   90.00
#
_symmetry.space_group_name_H-M   'P 1'
#
loop_
_entity.id
_entity.type
_entity.pdbx_description
1 polymer ?
#
loop_
_entity_poly.entity_id
_entity_poly.type
_entity_poly.pdbx_seq_one_letter_code
_entity_poly.pdbx_strand_id
1 'polypeptide(L)'
;MLKDLVTDDLRERPVQGWFKSAARGIGIAAAGVAVLVGFAGPAHAAGGHYEASTRNGCGRAEGYYYYDYTAHKQGRAAYNTRWDFNVRRILTCGGTYSLYATYSKWTGTKWDYSHSTEYTRIGESGRGYNVADVMIYVCEIGKPSTCGRIHGV
;
A
#
# COMPACT_ATOMS: atom_id res chain seq x y z
N MET A 1 -34.56 -9.16 72.40
CA MET A 1 -36.04 -9.18 72.35
C MET A 1 -36.46 -8.31 71.18
N LEU A 2 -37.32 -8.84 70.29
CA LEU A 2 -37.76 -8.35 68.97
C LEU A 2 -36.70 -8.46 67.84
N LYS A 3 -36.97 -9.04 66.66
CA LYS A 3 -38.10 -9.80 66.12
C LYS A 3 -37.61 -10.51 64.84
N ASP A 4 -37.97 -11.78 64.68
CA ASP A 4 -37.87 -12.58 63.47
C ASP A 4 -38.64 -12.00 62.28
N LEU A 5 -38.17 -12.29 61.07
CA LEU A 5 -39.04 -12.72 59.96
C LEU A 5 -38.23 -13.54 58.94
N VAL A 6 -38.25 -14.84 59.21
CA VAL A 6 -38.04 -15.94 58.27
C VAL A 6 -39.04 -15.85 57.11
N THR A 7 -38.59 -16.08 55.88
CA THR A 7 -39.31 -17.00 54.98
C THR A 7 -38.30 -17.72 54.10
N ASP A 8 -38.48 -19.03 54.14
CA ASP A 8 -37.64 -20.10 53.64
C ASP A 8 -38.04 -20.45 52.19
N ASP A 9 -37.07 -21.04 51.48
CA ASP A 9 -37.27 -22.25 50.67
C ASP A 9 -37.51 -22.19 49.12
N LEU A 10 -36.78 -23.11 48.47
CA LEU A 10 -36.99 -23.73 47.14
C LEU A 10 -36.63 -22.89 45.88
N ARG A 11 -35.95 -23.38 44.84
CA ARG A 11 -35.53 -24.73 44.46
C ARG A 11 -34.59 -24.66 43.23
N GLU A 12 -33.58 -25.53 43.22
CA GLU A 12 -33.11 -26.35 42.08
C GLU A 12 -32.72 -25.71 40.72
N ARG A 13 -31.42 -25.82 40.39
CA ARG A 13 -30.88 -25.97 39.00
C ARG A 13 -31.06 -27.45 38.59
N PRO A 14 -31.17 -27.91 37.30
CA PRO A 14 -30.15 -27.68 36.23
C PRO A 14 -30.60 -27.77 34.72
N VAL A 15 -29.70 -27.30 33.84
CA VAL A 15 -29.27 -27.78 32.48
C VAL A 15 -30.29 -28.42 31.50
N GLN A 16 -30.36 -27.88 30.26
CA GLN A 16 -30.24 -28.57 28.94
C GLN A 16 -30.89 -27.74 27.82
N GLY A 17 -30.17 -27.59 26.70
CA GLY A 17 -30.64 -26.85 25.52
C GLY A 17 -31.68 -27.60 24.69
N TRP A 18 -32.17 -26.96 23.61
CA TRP A 18 -32.42 -27.53 22.28
C TRP A 18 -33.09 -26.48 21.39
N PHE A 19 -32.67 -26.43 20.13
CA PHE A 19 -33.02 -25.44 19.10
C PHE A 19 -34.50 -25.49 18.67
N LYS A 20 -35.10 -24.31 18.46
CA LYS A 20 -36.09 -24.06 17.40
C LYS A 20 -35.80 -22.72 16.72
N SER A 21 -35.39 -22.80 15.46
CA SER A 21 -35.30 -21.67 14.51
C SER A 21 -36.68 -21.22 14.05
N ALA A 22 -36.86 -19.90 13.89
CA ALA A 22 -37.60 -19.20 12.80
C ALA A 22 -37.69 -17.70 13.17
N ALA A 23 -36.72 -16.87 12.79
CA ALA A 23 -36.72 -16.09 11.55
C ALA A 23 -37.80 -14.98 11.46
N ARG A 24 -37.40 -13.72 11.67
CA ARG A 24 -37.48 -12.57 10.74
C ARG A 24 -37.61 -11.23 11.49
N GLY A 25 -36.62 -10.36 11.30
CA GLY A 25 -36.61 -8.99 11.81
C GLY A 25 -35.17 -8.46 11.86
N ILE A 26 -34.70 -7.93 10.73
CA ILE A 26 -33.32 -7.56 10.42
C ILE A 26 -32.77 -6.59 11.47
N GLY A 27 -31.68 -7.03 12.12
CA GLY A 27 -30.85 -6.18 12.97
C GLY A 27 -29.61 -5.70 12.22
N ILE A 28 -29.17 -4.50 12.54
CA ILE A 28 -27.75 -4.13 12.48
C ILE A 28 -27.44 -3.48 13.83
N ALA A 29 -27.05 -4.32 14.78
CA ALA A 29 -26.36 -3.90 15.98
C ALA A 29 -24.86 -3.89 15.70
N ALA A 30 -24.19 -2.92 16.32
CA ALA A 30 -22.78 -2.59 16.23
C ALA A 30 -21.80 -3.77 16.08
N ALA A 31 -20.82 -3.62 15.19
CA ALA A 31 -19.52 -4.24 15.31
C ALA A 31 -18.46 -3.36 14.64
N GLY A 32 -17.60 -2.75 15.44
CA GLY A 32 -16.33 -2.24 14.96
C GLY A 32 -15.51 -3.42 14.46
N VAL A 33 -15.12 -3.37 13.19
CA VAL A 33 -14.01 -4.16 12.65
C VAL A 33 -13.30 -3.23 11.70
N ALA A 34 -12.09 -2.83 12.10
CA ALA A 34 -11.11 -2.21 11.22
C ALA A 34 -11.05 -3.02 9.92
N VAL A 35 -11.15 -2.33 8.78
CA VAL A 35 -10.93 -2.90 7.45
C VAL A 35 -9.44 -3.25 7.34
N LEU A 36 -9.03 -4.33 8.01
CA LEU A 36 -7.85 -5.09 7.68
C LEU A 36 -8.30 -6.05 6.59
N VAL A 37 -8.27 -5.58 5.34
CA VAL A 37 -8.28 -6.50 4.19
C VAL A 37 -6.93 -7.21 4.22
N GLY A 38 -6.89 -8.31 4.98
CA GLY A 38 -5.85 -9.31 4.88
C GLY A 38 -5.96 -9.97 3.51
N PHE A 39 -5.12 -9.54 2.57
CA PHE A 39 -4.83 -10.31 1.37
C PHE A 39 -3.95 -11.50 1.78
N ALA A 40 -4.59 -12.63 2.08
CA ALA A 40 -3.92 -13.92 2.18
C ALA A 40 -4.46 -14.83 1.06
N GLY A 41 -3.74 -14.85 -0.06
CA GLY A 41 -3.96 -15.72 -1.22
C GLY A 41 -2.96 -15.35 -2.33
N PRO A 42 -2.13 -16.29 -2.84
CA PRO A 42 -0.85 -15.96 -3.46
C PRO A 42 -1.02 -15.51 -4.92
N ALA A 43 -0.76 -14.23 -5.17
CA ALA A 43 -0.34 -13.70 -6.47
C ALA A 43 0.38 -12.37 -6.22
N HIS A 44 1.52 -12.49 -5.54
CA HIS A 44 2.59 -11.50 -5.48
C HIS A 44 2.89 -10.93 -6.88
N ALA A 45 3.20 -9.63 -6.95
CA ALA A 45 3.36 -8.80 -8.14
C ALA A 45 2.05 -8.23 -8.74
N ALA A 46 1.43 -7.26 -8.06
CA ALA A 46 0.59 -6.29 -8.78
C ALA A 46 1.53 -5.35 -9.56
N GLY A 47 2.25 -5.90 -10.54
CA GLY A 47 2.98 -5.12 -11.52
C GLY A 47 2.14 -4.85 -12.74
N GLY A 48 2.48 -3.79 -13.47
CA GLY A 48 1.74 -3.36 -14.64
C GLY A 48 2.67 -2.73 -15.66
N HIS A 49 2.09 -2.41 -16.82
CA HIS A 49 2.73 -1.52 -17.77
C HIS A 49 2.49 -0.07 -17.33
N TYR A 50 3.52 0.76 -17.45
CA TYR A 50 3.50 2.14 -17.03
C TYR A 50 4.17 3.00 -18.09
N GLU A 51 3.73 4.25 -18.19
CA GLU A 51 4.37 5.22 -19.06
C GLU A 51 4.33 6.65 -18.50
N ALA A 52 5.17 7.51 -19.06
CA ALA A 52 5.03 8.95 -18.99
C ALA A 52 5.82 9.63 -20.11
N SER A 53 5.49 10.90 -20.34
CA SER A 53 6.34 11.83 -21.08
C SER A 53 6.78 12.97 -20.17
N THR A 54 7.92 13.57 -20.45
CA THR A 54 8.33 14.84 -19.84
C THR A 54 7.32 15.93 -20.20
N ARG A 55 7.21 16.98 -19.37
CA ARG A 55 6.27 18.08 -19.59
C ARG A 55 6.57 18.91 -20.85
N ASN A 56 7.83 18.93 -21.28
CA ASN A 56 8.24 19.53 -22.56
C ASN A 56 7.96 18.60 -23.77
N GLY A 57 7.40 17.41 -23.54
CA GLY A 57 7.04 16.44 -24.58
C GLY A 57 8.22 15.74 -25.23
N CYS A 58 9.47 16.00 -24.81
CA CYS A 58 10.66 15.58 -25.54
C CYS A 58 11.31 14.27 -25.07
N GLY A 59 10.95 13.79 -23.88
CA GLY A 59 11.38 12.51 -23.33
C GLY A 59 10.17 11.64 -23.02
N ARG A 60 10.28 10.33 -23.27
CA ARG A 60 9.26 9.34 -22.94
C ARG A 60 9.90 8.19 -22.18
N ALA A 61 9.18 7.64 -21.22
CA ALA A 61 9.51 6.39 -20.56
C ALA A 61 8.31 5.44 -20.65
N GLU A 62 8.56 4.20 -21.03
CA GLU A 62 7.55 3.14 -21.09
C GLU A 62 8.16 1.83 -20.59
N GLY A 63 7.40 0.99 -19.89
CA GLY A 63 7.90 -0.28 -19.41
C GLY A 63 7.08 -0.85 -18.26
N TYR A 64 7.72 -1.69 -17.45
CA TYR A 64 7.06 -2.43 -16.40
C TYR A 64 7.56 -2.03 -15.01
N TYR A 65 6.61 -1.91 -14.09
CA TYR A 65 6.89 -1.73 -12.68
C TYR A 65 6.16 -2.82 -11.90
N TYR A 66 6.88 -3.50 -11.02
CA TYR A 66 6.36 -4.57 -10.17
C TYR A 66 6.61 -4.21 -8.71
N TYR A 67 5.64 -4.52 -7.86
CA TYR A 67 5.81 -4.44 -6.41
C TYR A 67 5.27 -5.68 -5.73
N ASP A 68 5.96 -6.05 -4.67
CA ASP A 68 5.65 -7.19 -3.83
C ASP A 68 5.57 -6.75 -2.37
N TYR A 69 4.45 -7.03 -1.71
CA TYR A 69 4.28 -6.68 -0.31
C TYR A 69 5.20 -7.54 0.55
N THR A 70 5.99 -6.92 1.43
CA THR A 70 6.91 -7.65 2.30
C THR A 70 6.40 -7.76 3.73
N ALA A 71 6.08 -6.62 4.36
CA ALA A 71 5.70 -6.57 5.76
C ALA A 71 5.04 -5.23 6.12
N HIS A 72 4.41 -5.20 7.29
CA HIS A 72 3.94 -3.96 7.90
C HIS A 72 4.99 -3.45 8.91
N LYS A 73 5.50 -2.22 8.72
CA LYS A 73 6.52 -1.59 9.57
C LYS A 73 5.99 -0.27 10.12
N GLN A 74 5.83 -0.16 11.44
CA GLN A 74 5.33 1.05 12.11
C GLN A 74 4.07 1.64 11.48
N GLY A 75 3.05 0.80 11.26
CA GLY A 75 1.77 1.29 10.73
C GLY A 75 1.73 1.48 9.20
N ARG A 76 2.79 1.11 8.47
CA ARG A 76 2.87 1.28 7.00
C ARG A 76 3.27 -0.02 6.31
N ALA A 77 2.72 -0.26 5.13
CA ALA A 77 3.14 -1.37 4.27
C ALA A 77 4.52 -1.08 3.66
N ALA A 78 5.40 -2.08 3.69
CA ALA A 78 6.68 -2.08 3.01
C ALA A 78 6.62 -3.01 1.80
N TYR A 79 7.33 -2.63 0.74
CA TYR A 79 7.33 -3.34 -0.52
C TYR A 79 8.75 -3.58 -1.02
N ASN A 80 8.94 -4.70 -1.72
CA ASN A 80 10.04 -4.88 -2.66
C ASN A 80 9.54 -4.47 -4.04
N THR A 81 10.35 -3.73 -4.78
CA THR A 81 9.95 -3.16 -6.06
C THR A 81 10.99 -3.51 -7.11
N ARG A 82 10.54 -3.68 -8.35
CA ARG A 82 11.38 -3.91 -9.52
C ARG A 82 10.84 -3.08 -10.67
N TRP A 83 11.73 -2.48 -11.43
CA TRP A 83 11.35 -1.74 -12.63
C TRP A 83 12.26 -2.09 -13.80
N ASP A 84 11.68 -1.95 -14.98
CA ASP A 84 12.36 -2.10 -16.26
C ASP A 84 11.65 -1.21 -17.28
N PHE A 85 12.25 -0.05 -17.53
CA PHE A 85 11.73 1.00 -18.40
C PHE A 85 12.68 1.23 -19.55
N ASN A 86 12.12 1.57 -20.71
CA ASN A 86 12.86 2.10 -21.82
C ASN A 86 12.70 3.63 -21.84
N VAL A 87 13.81 4.37 -21.75
CA VAL A 87 13.79 5.85 -21.85
C VAL A 87 14.17 6.27 -23.26
N ARG A 88 13.26 6.97 -23.93
CA ARG A 88 13.44 7.45 -25.30
C ARG A 88 13.45 8.96 -25.36
N ARG A 89 14.25 9.48 -26.28
CA ARG A 89 14.24 10.88 -26.70
C ARG A 89 13.47 11.01 -28.00
N ILE A 90 12.66 12.06 -28.13
CA ILE A 90 12.12 12.48 -29.42
C ILE A 90 13.24 13.17 -30.22
N LEU A 91 13.57 12.63 -31.39
CA LEU A 91 14.77 12.99 -32.16
C LEU A 91 14.88 14.48 -32.52
N THR A 92 13.76 15.20 -32.61
CA THR A 92 13.73 16.64 -32.91
C THR A 92 14.08 17.51 -31.70
N CYS A 93 14.13 16.93 -30.50
CA CYS A 93 14.46 17.65 -29.27
C CYS A 93 15.93 17.45 -28.88
N GLY A 94 16.54 18.52 -28.36
CA GLY A 94 17.81 18.44 -27.65
C GLY A 94 17.66 17.79 -26.27
N GLY A 95 18.79 17.48 -25.65
CA GLY A 95 18.87 17.05 -24.25
C GLY A 95 19.00 15.54 -24.04
N THR A 96 19.22 15.20 -22.77
CA THR A 96 19.36 13.82 -22.27
C THR A 96 18.31 13.60 -21.19
N TYR A 97 17.66 12.45 -21.21
CA TYR A 97 16.54 12.11 -20.35
C TYR A 97 16.91 10.94 -19.45
N SER A 98 16.38 10.91 -18.23
CA SER A 98 16.65 9.84 -17.28
C SER A 98 15.49 9.65 -16.32
N LEU A 99 15.51 8.53 -15.60
CA LEU A 99 14.55 8.22 -14.58
C LEU A 99 15.00 8.78 -13.22
N TYR A 100 14.01 9.21 -12.46
CA TYR A 100 14.16 9.65 -11.09
C TYR A 100 13.09 8.98 -10.23
N ALA A 101 13.40 8.73 -8.98
CA ALA A 101 12.45 8.16 -8.03
C ALA A 101 12.42 8.94 -6.71
N THR A 102 11.26 8.95 -6.09
CA THR A 102 11.07 9.34 -4.68
C THR A 102 10.49 8.15 -3.93
N TYR A 103 10.92 7.91 -2.70
CA TYR A 103 10.41 6.84 -1.85
C TYR A 103 10.78 7.05 -0.37
N SER A 104 10.09 6.37 0.53
CA SER A 104 10.52 6.15 1.92
C SER A 104 11.19 4.78 2.03
N LYS A 105 12.24 4.63 2.84
CA LYS A 105 12.95 3.35 3.01
C LYS A 105 12.98 2.92 4.46
N TRP A 106 12.66 1.66 4.75
CA TRP A 106 12.80 1.11 6.09
C TRP A 106 14.26 0.76 6.38
N THR A 107 14.80 1.30 7.48
CA THR A 107 16.21 1.08 7.87
C THR A 107 16.41 -0.13 8.79
N GLY A 108 15.33 -0.81 9.18
CA GLY A 108 15.34 -1.84 10.22
C GLY A 108 14.67 -1.37 11.51
N THR A 109 14.78 -0.07 11.84
CA THR A 109 14.25 0.52 13.09
C THR A 109 13.28 1.68 12.88
N LYS A 110 13.41 2.40 11.76
CA LYS A 110 12.55 3.53 11.40
C LYS A 110 12.44 3.68 9.89
N TRP A 111 11.48 4.49 9.47
CA TRP A 111 11.41 4.98 8.09
C TRP A 111 12.39 6.14 7.88
N ASP A 112 13.17 6.03 6.82
CA ASP A 112 14.00 7.09 6.26
C ASP A 112 13.22 7.77 5.13
N TYR A 113 13.00 9.08 5.31
CA TYR A 113 12.21 9.93 4.42
C TYR A 113 13.08 10.84 3.54
N SER A 114 14.40 10.76 3.64
CA SER A 114 15.33 11.60 2.85
C SER A 114 15.05 11.50 1.34
N HIS A 115 14.77 10.29 0.86
CA HIS A 115 14.42 10.03 -0.54
C HIS A 115 12.97 10.38 -0.91
N SER A 116 12.12 10.80 0.04
CA SER A 116 10.71 11.12 -0.24
C SER A 116 10.52 12.54 -0.75
N THR A 117 11.47 13.43 -0.46
CA THR A 117 11.48 14.83 -0.93
C THR A 117 12.46 15.07 -2.08
N GLU A 118 13.39 14.14 -2.31
CA GLU A 118 14.47 14.29 -3.29
C GLU A 118 14.29 13.36 -4.48
N TYR A 119 14.36 13.93 -5.68
CA TYR A 119 14.42 13.16 -6.93
C TYR A 119 15.77 12.44 -7.02
N THR A 120 15.79 11.16 -6.68
CA THR A 120 16.99 10.34 -6.79
C THR A 120 17.07 9.77 -8.20
N ARG A 121 18.16 10.06 -8.94
CA ARG A 121 18.35 9.48 -10.28
C ARG A 121 18.52 7.95 -10.16
N ILE A 122 17.78 7.21 -10.97
CA ILE A 122 17.82 5.75 -11.01
C ILE A 122 18.14 5.26 -12.43
N GLY A 123 18.60 4.00 -12.53
CA GLY A 123 18.75 3.33 -13.81
C GLY A 123 17.40 3.00 -14.45
N GLU A 124 17.42 2.78 -15.76
CA GLU A 124 16.28 2.32 -16.57
C GLU A 124 15.69 1.00 -16.04
N SER A 125 16.54 0.14 -15.50
CA SER A 125 16.16 -1.08 -14.78
C SER A 125 16.73 -1.06 -13.37
N GLY A 126 16.01 -1.61 -12.39
CA GLY A 126 16.50 -1.67 -11.01
C GLY A 126 15.53 -2.33 -10.04
N ARG A 127 15.92 -2.28 -8.76
CA ARG A 127 15.15 -2.84 -7.64
C ARG A 127 15.24 -1.94 -6.41
N GLY A 128 14.15 -1.89 -5.65
CA GLY A 128 14.08 -1.26 -4.33
C GLY A 128 13.63 -2.28 -3.28
N TYR A 129 14.15 -2.22 -2.07
CA TYR A 129 13.83 -3.17 -1.00
C TYR A 129 13.33 -2.45 0.24
N ASN A 130 12.26 -2.99 0.84
CA ASN A 130 11.58 -2.42 2.00
C ASN A 130 11.28 -0.91 1.85
N VAL A 131 10.69 -0.55 0.70
CA VAL A 131 10.34 0.82 0.36
C VAL A 131 8.84 1.04 0.47
N ALA A 132 8.44 2.31 0.62
CA ALA A 132 7.05 2.77 0.58
C ALA A 132 6.96 4.06 -0.24
N ASP A 133 5.75 4.43 -0.64
CA ASP A 133 5.44 5.68 -1.38
C ASP A 133 6.29 5.89 -2.64
N VAL A 134 6.61 4.80 -3.33
CA VAL A 134 7.48 4.86 -4.50
C VAL A 134 6.78 5.59 -5.64
N MET A 135 7.41 6.64 -6.15
CA MET A 135 7.00 7.31 -7.38
C MET A 135 8.19 7.40 -8.32
N ILE A 136 7.99 7.08 -9.60
CA ILE A 136 9.01 7.17 -10.64
C ILE A 136 8.62 8.29 -11.61
N TYR A 137 9.62 8.99 -12.13
CA TYR A 137 9.49 10.11 -13.03
C TYR A 137 10.48 9.99 -14.19
N VAL A 138 10.11 10.50 -15.35
CA VAL A 138 11.04 10.78 -16.45
C VAL A 138 11.30 12.28 -16.50
N CYS A 139 12.56 12.69 -16.56
CA CYS A 139 12.97 14.10 -16.56
C CYS A 139 14.12 14.33 -17.54
N GLU A 140 14.24 15.55 -18.07
CA GLU A 140 15.47 16.03 -18.68
C GLU A 140 16.52 16.26 -17.57
N ILE A 141 17.75 15.77 -17.79
CA ILE A 141 18.84 15.85 -16.80
C ILE A 141 19.14 17.32 -16.49
N GLY A 142 19.13 17.67 -15.20
CA GLY A 142 19.38 19.03 -14.74
C GLY A 142 18.19 19.98 -14.84
N LYS A 143 17.02 19.53 -15.31
CA LYS A 143 15.80 20.35 -15.40
C LYS A 143 14.59 19.69 -14.73
N PRO A 144 14.44 19.80 -13.40
CA PRO A 144 13.33 19.20 -12.65
C PRO A 144 11.94 19.67 -13.10
N SER A 145 11.83 20.89 -13.65
CA SER A 145 10.58 21.43 -14.19
C SER A 145 10.02 20.63 -15.37
N THR A 146 10.83 19.78 -16.01
CA THR A 146 10.42 18.92 -17.12
C THR A 146 9.85 17.56 -16.68
N CYS A 147 9.90 17.23 -15.39
CA CYS A 147 9.54 15.91 -14.90
C CYS A 147 8.07 15.54 -15.14
N GLY A 148 7.86 14.37 -15.75
CA GLY A 148 6.57 13.70 -15.88
C GLY A 148 6.51 12.49 -14.97
N ARG A 149 5.44 12.34 -14.19
CA ARG A 149 5.24 11.19 -13.31
C ARG A 149 4.78 9.98 -14.11
N ILE A 150 5.49 8.87 -13.94
CA ILE A 150 5.13 7.57 -14.49
C ILE A 150 3.86 7.06 -13.81
N HIS A 151 2.88 6.66 -14.62
CA HIS A 151 1.58 6.15 -14.17
C HIS A 151 1.18 4.90 -14.97
N GLY A 152 0.31 4.08 -14.38
CA GLY A 152 -0.18 2.86 -15.03
C GLY A 152 -1.05 3.19 -16.24
N VAL A 153 -0.96 2.36 -17.27
CA VAL A 153 -1.82 2.42 -18.47
C VAL A 153 -3.06 1.54 -18.34
#